data_AF-A0A8G1X8N9-F1
#
_entry.id   AF-A0A8G1X8N9-F1
#
_cell.length_a   1.000
_cell.length_b   1.000
_cell.length_c   1.000
_cell.angle_alpha   90.00
_cell.angle_beta   90.00
_cell.angle_gamma   90.00
#
_symmetry.space_group_name_H-M   'P 1'
#
loop_
_entity.id
_entity.type
_entity.pdbx_description
1 polymer ?
#
loop_
_entity_poly.entity_id
_entity_poly.type
_entity_poly.pdbx_seq_one_letter_code
_entity_poly.pdbx_strand_id
1 'polypeptide(L)'
;MSTDARTRFDRAEALAMLARYGDRAPEQVDEHLGSLELTWLIAEAEQTYGVQVDLDDEHLDAIRTVDDAVAALGAQLAAVRGGAGVTAAQDGAGVAAP
;
A
#
# COMPACT_ATOMS: atom_id res chain seq x y z
N MET A 1 -17.15 -16.70 4.97
CA MET A 1 -16.42 -16.25 6.15
C MET A 1 -15.61 -15.02 5.74
N SER A 2 -16.13 -13.86 6.11
CA SER A 2 -15.54 -12.51 6.14
C SER A 2 -14.49 -12.12 5.10
N THR A 3 -14.90 -11.76 3.88
CA THR A 3 -14.02 -11.24 2.82
C THR A 3 -13.64 -9.76 3.01
N ASP A 4 -14.21 -9.05 3.99
CA ASP A 4 -14.01 -7.60 4.18
C ASP A 4 -12.70 -7.23 4.90
N ALA A 5 -12.18 -8.14 5.74
CA ALA A 5 -10.91 -7.91 6.46
C ALA A 5 -9.69 -8.05 5.53
N ARG A 6 -9.74 -8.99 4.57
CA ARG A 6 -8.68 -9.22 3.58
C ARG A 6 -8.51 -8.04 2.60
N THR A 7 -9.39 -7.03 2.67
CA THR A 7 -9.36 -5.87 1.78
C THR A 7 -8.65 -4.66 2.40
N ARG A 8 -8.24 -4.66 3.67
CA ARG A 8 -7.46 -3.57 4.26
C ARG A 8 -6.03 -4.02 4.49
N PHE A 9 -5.08 -3.14 4.19
CA PHE A 9 -3.70 -3.34 4.57
C PHE A 9 -3.55 -3.05 6.06
N ASP A 10 -3.21 -4.08 6.84
CA ASP A 10 -3.02 -4.01 8.29
C ASP A 10 -1.67 -4.62 8.70
N ARG A 11 -1.32 -4.49 9.98
CA ARG A 11 -0.03 -4.91 10.51
C ARG A 11 0.24 -6.41 10.31
N ALA A 12 -0.77 -7.26 10.43
CA ALA A 12 -0.59 -8.69 10.23
C ALA A 12 -0.27 -8.99 8.75
N GLU A 13 -0.90 -8.27 7.82
CA GLU A 13 -0.62 -8.38 6.40
C GLU A 13 0.80 -7.89 6.07
N ALA A 14 1.21 -6.74 6.61
CA ALA A 14 2.56 -6.21 6.43
C ALA A 14 3.64 -7.19 6.94
N LEU A 15 3.44 -7.77 8.14
CA LEU A 15 4.36 -8.77 8.69
C LEU A 15 4.38 -10.06 7.85
N ALA A 16 3.22 -10.51 7.37
CA ALA A 16 3.14 -11.70 6.53
C ALA A 16 3.85 -11.50 5.18
N MET A 17 3.80 -10.30 4.61
CA MET A 17 4.58 -9.95 3.42
C MET A 17 6.07 -9.92 3.76
N LEU A 18 6.50 -9.14 4.77
CA LEU A 18 7.91 -9.03 5.17
C LEU A 18 8.56 -10.36 5.58
N ALA A 19 7.78 -11.28 6.14
CA ALA A 19 8.18 -12.65 6.42
C ALA A 19 8.66 -13.39 5.14
N ARG A 20 7.98 -13.19 4.01
CA ARG A 20 8.35 -13.80 2.72
C ARG A 20 9.67 -13.24 2.19
N TYR A 21 9.91 -11.94 2.36
CA TYR A 21 11.18 -11.32 1.97
C TYR A 21 12.36 -11.97 2.68
N GLY A 22 12.23 -12.18 3.99
CA GLY A 22 13.29 -12.75 4.82
C GLY A 22 13.31 -14.28 4.92
N ASP A 23 12.43 -14.99 4.20
CA ASP A 23 12.18 -16.44 4.37
C ASP A 23 12.07 -16.85 5.85
N ARG A 24 11.30 -16.06 6.62
CA ARG A 24 11.18 -16.15 8.08
C ARG A 24 9.73 -16.18 8.52
N ALA A 25 9.46 -16.57 9.76
CA ALA A 25 8.11 -16.49 10.31
C ALA A 25 7.72 -15.02 10.60
N PRO A 26 6.42 -14.64 10.53
CA PRO A 26 5.96 -13.28 10.81
C PRO A 26 6.37 -12.76 12.20
N GLU A 27 6.46 -13.64 13.18
CA GLU A 27 6.87 -13.31 14.55
C GLU A 27 8.39 -13.03 14.66
N GLN A 28 9.16 -13.37 13.63
CA GLN A 28 10.61 -13.12 13.54
C GLN A 28 10.94 -11.86 12.72
N VAL A 29 9.93 -11.16 12.20
CA VAL A 29 10.12 -9.89 11.51
C VAL A 29 10.38 -8.81 12.56
N ASP A 30 11.47 -8.07 12.39
CA ASP A 30 11.80 -6.93 13.25
C ASP A 30 10.80 -5.78 13.07
N GLU A 31 10.58 -5.02 14.15
CA GLU A 31 9.73 -3.82 14.11
C GLU A 31 10.30 -2.71 13.22
N HIS A 32 11.63 -2.61 13.16
CA HIS A 32 12.32 -1.61 12.38
C HIS A 32 12.51 -2.08 10.94
N LEU A 33 12.17 -1.21 9.99
CA LEU A 33 12.31 -1.50 8.56
C LEU A 33 13.57 -0.86 7.99
N GLY A 34 14.37 -1.67 7.32
CA GLY A 34 15.40 -1.17 6.42
C GLY A 34 14.80 -0.61 5.12
N SER A 35 15.56 0.22 4.42
CA SER A 35 15.13 0.79 3.13
C SER A 35 14.81 -0.28 2.08
N LEU A 36 15.59 -1.37 2.03
CA LEU A 36 15.33 -2.48 1.11
C LEU A 36 14.05 -3.25 1.46
N GLU A 37 13.80 -3.48 2.74
CA GLU A 37 12.56 -4.12 3.22
C GLU A 37 11.35 -3.25 2.88
N LEU A 38 11.46 -1.93 3.07
CA LEU A 38 10.43 -0.98 2.69
C LEU A 38 10.18 -0.97 1.18
N THR A 39 11.21 -0.85 0.36
CA THR A 39 11.08 -0.89 -1.11
C THR A 39 10.43 -2.19 -1.58
N TRP A 40 10.85 -3.33 -1.01
CA TRP A 40 10.27 -4.62 -1.34
C TRP A 40 8.80 -4.71 -0.90
N LEU A 41 8.47 -4.23 0.30
CA LEU A 41 7.10 -4.25 0.81
C LEU A 41 6.15 -3.41 -0.06
N ILE A 42 6.60 -2.24 -0.51
CA ILE A 42 5.84 -1.40 -1.44
C ILE A 42 5.57 -2.17 -2.73
N ALA A 43 6.60 -2.74 -3.35
CA ALA A 43 6.45 -3.50 -4.59
C ALA A 43 5.53 -4.73 -4.41
N GLU A 44 5.66 -5.49 -3.32
CA GLU A 44 4.79 -6.64 -3.03
C GLU A 44 3.33 -6.21 -2.82
N ALA A 45 3.10 -5.08 -2.14
CA ALA A 45 1.76 -4.52 -1.95
C ALA A 45 1.14 -4.08 -3.30
N GLU A 46 1.88 -3.35 -4.13
CA GLU A 46 1.44 -2.96 -5.47
C GLU A 46 1.05 -4.16 -6.33
N GLN A 47 1.88 -5.20 -6.34
CA GLN A 47 1.63 -6.44 -7.07
C GLN A 47 0.42 -7.20 -6.52
N THR A 48 0.26 -7.25 -5.18
CA THR A 48 -0.84 -7.95 -4.50
C THR A 48 -2.19 -7.27 -4.73
N TYR A 49 -2.22 -5.94 -4.64
CA TYR A 49 -3.45 -5.15 -4.78
C TYR A 49 -3.72 -4.67 -6.20
N GLY A 50 -2.75 -4.82 -7.12
CA GLY A 50 -2.85 -4.35 -8.50
C GLY A 50 -2.94 -2.84 -8.61
N VAL A 51 -2.23 -2.11 -7.75
CA VAL A 51 -2.23 -0.63 -7.70
C VAL A 51 -0.83 -0.08 -7.91
N GLN A 52 -0.74 1.24 -8.05
CA GLN A 52 0.52 1.98 -7.93
C GLN A 52 0.44 2.81 -6.66
N VAL A 53 1.46 2.70 -5.83
CA VAL A 53 1.60 3.44 -4.58
C VAL A 53 2.54 4.61 -4.85
N ASP A 54 2.02 5.82 -4.70
CA ASP A 54 2.79 7.04 -4.88
C ASP A 54 3.15 7.62 -3.51
N LEU A 55 4.38 7.36 -3.07
CA LEU A 55 4.94 7.91 -1.84
C LEU A 55 6.16 8.75 -2.20
N ASP A 56 6.06 10.07 -1.97
CA ASP A 56 7.19 10.98 -2.14
C ASP A 56 8.35 10.63 -1.21
N ASP A 57 9.55 11.10 -1.55
CA ASP A 57 10.78 10.85 -0.79
C ASP A 57 10.66 11.21 0.72
N GLU A 58 9.91 12.26 1.07
CA GLU A 58 9.67 12.65 2.46
C GLU A 58 8.86 11.59 3.22
N HIS A 59 7.86 11.00 2.58
CA HIS A 59 7.07 9.91 3.19
C HIS A 59 7.89 8.62 3.29
N LEU A 60 8.67 8.31 2.26
CA LEU A 60 9.58 7.17 2.29
C LEU A 60 10.64 7.31 3.40
N ASP A 61 11.14 8.53 3.63
CA ASP A 61 12.10 8.81 4.70
C ASP A 61 11.44 8.83 6.10
N ALA A 62 10.15 9.10 6.20
CA ALA A 62 9.44 9.03 7.48
C ALA A 62 9.21 7.58 7.95
N ILE A 63 9.18 6.61 7.03
CA ILE A 63 8.90 5.21 7.36
C ILE A 63 10.15 4.54 7.93
N ARG A 64 10.08 4.19 9.22
CA ARG A 64 11.17 3.51 9.96
C ARG A 64 10.71 2.24 10.66
N THR A 65 9.40 2.04 10.75
CA THR A 65 8.79 0.90 11.44
C THR A 65 7.71 0.23 10.59
N VAL A 66 7.32 -0.98 11.00
CA VAL A 66 6.19 -1.69 10.40
C VAL A 66 4.90 -0.87 10.53
N ASP A 67 4.68 -0.23 11.68
CA ASP A 67 3.47 0.57 11.91
C ASP A 67 3.44 1.83 11.00
N ASP A 68 4.58 2.48 10.77
CA ASP A 68 4.66 3.60 9.81
C ASP A 68 4.30 3.15 8.39
N ALA A 69 4.82 1.99 7.97
CA ALA A 69 4.52 1.42 6.67
C ALA A 69 3.03 1.07 6.53
N VAL A 70 2.41 0.50 7.56
CA VAL A 70 0.98 0.19 7.61
C VAL A 70 0.15 1.47 7.46
N ALA A 71 0.51 2.53 8.18
CA ALA A 71 -0.19 3.80 8.09
C ALA A 71 -0.08 4.41 6.68
N ALA A 72 1.12 4.48 6.12
CA ALA A 72 1.38 5.08 4.82
C ALA A 72 0.72 4.30 3.66
N LEU A 73 0.97 2.99 3.59
CA LEU A 73 0.41 2.12 2.55
C LEU A 73 -1.11 1.99 2.68
N GLY A 74 -1.62 1.89 3.91
CA GLY A 74 -3.05 1.83 4.17
C GLY A 74 -3.78 3.10 3.70
N ALA A 75 -3.17 4.28 3.90
CA ALA A 75 -3.72 5.54 3.41
C ALA A 75 -3.75 5.59 1.88
N GLN A 76 -2.68 5.19 1.20
CA GLN A 76 -2.60 5.15 -0.26
C GLN A 76 -3.61 4.17 -0.87
N LEU A 77 -3.70 2.96 -0.32
CA LEU A 77 -4.66 1.94 -0.78
C LEU A 77 -6.12 2.37 -0.57
N ALA A 78 -6.41 3.08 0.53
CA ALA A 78 -7.72 3.67 0.76
C ALA A 78 -8.02 4.81 -0.22
N ALA A 79 -7.04 5.66 -0.51
CA ALA A 79 -7.15 6.76 -1.47
C ALA A 79 -7.40 6.25 -2.89
N VAL A 80 -6.67 5.23 -3.36
CA VAL A 80 -6.88 4.61 -4.68
C VAL A 80 -8.30 4.04 -4.81
N ARG A 81 -8.80 3.37 -3.77
CA ARG A 81 -10.18 2.86 -3.75
C ARG A 81 -11.21 3.98 -3.81
N GLY A 82 -10.98 5.08 -3.09
CA GLY A 82 -11.86 6.25 -3.12
C GLY A 82 -11.82 6.99 -4.47
N GLY A 83 -10.64 7.06 -5.10
CA GLY A 83 -10.40 7.73 -6.38
C GLY A 83 -10.95 6.98 -7.59
N ALA A 84 -10.98 5.64 -7.55
CA ALA A 84 -11.63 4.81 -8.59
C ALA A 84 -13.14 5.11 -8.74
N GLY A 85 -13.77 5.74 -7.74
CA GLY A 85 -15.16 6.23 -7.83
C GLY A 85 -15.31 7.61 -8.49
N VAL A 86 -14.23 8.37 -8.68
CA VAL A 86 -14.27 9.76 -9.17
C VAL A 86 -14.00 9.85 -10.68
N THR A 87 -13.17 8.97 -11.25
CA THR A 87 -12.82 9.02 -12.68
C THR A 87 -13.95 8.61 -13.62
N ALA A 88 -14.86 7.72 -13.20
CA ALA A 88 -16.03 7.34 -14.01
C ALA A 88 -17.07 8.46 -14.17
N ALA A 89 -17.02 9.53 -13.37
CA ALA A 89 -17.94 10.65 -13.45
C ALA A 89 -17.46 11.81 -14.35
N GLN A 90 -16.23 11.75 -14.87
CA GLN A 90 -15.59 12.89 -15.58
C GLN A 90 -15.49 12.73 -17.11
N ASP A 91 -15.82 11.57 -17.66
CA ASP A 91 -15.95 11.35 -19.12
C ASP A 91 -17.33 11.78 -19.65
N GLY A 92 -17.64 13.07 -19.57
CA GLY A 92 -18.95 13.58 -20.00
C GLY A 92 -19.05 15.07 -20.32
N ALA A 93 -17.95 15.83 -20.33
CA ALA A 93 -17.99 17.28 -20.59
C ALA A 93 -17.27 17.66 -21.88
N GLY A 94 -17.96 17.39 -23.00
CA GLY A 94 -18.17 18.37 -24.08
C GLY A 94 -16.95 18.82 -24.89
N VAL A 95 -16.73 18.15 -26.01
CA VAL A 95 -16.18 18.78 -27.22
C VAL A 95 -17.06 19.97 -27.61
N ALA A 96 -16.48 21.17 -27.71
CA ALA A 96 -17.06 22.29 -28.45
C ALA A 96 -15.95 23.14 -29.08
N ALA A 97 -15.71 22.89 -30.37
CA ALA A 97 -15.01 23.80 -31.28
C ALA A 97 -15.85 25.07 -31.51
N PRO A 98 -15.22 26.19 -31.89
CA PRO A 98 -15.19 26.52 -33.32
C PRO A 98 -13.79 26.75 -33.90
#